data_AF-X1ED70-F1
#
_entry.id   AF-X1ED70-F1
#
_cell.length_a   1.000
_cell.length_b   1.000
_cell.length_c   1.000
_cell.angle_alpha   90.00
_cell.angle_beta   90.00
_cell.angle_gamma   90.00
#
_symmetry.space_group_name_H-M   'P 1'
#
loop_
_entity.id
_entity.type
_entity.pdbx_description
1 polymer ?
#
loop_
_entity_poly.entity_id
_entity_poly.type
_entity_poly.pdbx_seq_one_letter_code
_entity_poly.pdbx_strand_id
1 'polypeptide(L)'
;MDNPKIKDQCTYLITSAGSPKMLYNKHFKALKEASNIKHFHVVPSLKLAKKVIKNGVDGIVATGHEGGGHQSYENTSTLVLLQQIRQEFPNIPMIACGGYATGEGLASALAMGAGAIAMGTRLIASKECEFHENYKNEVKNSTISDTKLVTCVFGPARVFKNSYAENATAVLTKEEKRAEETSMSVIRDGVIKLEKAYNGDVNNGIILLGQSCGLVEEIESVSDIITSIVRSAEKCLTSAYCMIS
;
A
#
# COMPACT_ATOMS: atom_id res chain seq x y z
N MET A 1 26.80 -8.90 -4.33
CA MET A 1 25.54 -9.00 -5.10
C MET A 1 25.99 -9.00 -6.55
N ASP A 2 26.24 -10.19 -7.10
CA ASP A 2 27.17 -10.35 -8.23
C ASP A 2 26.44 -10.65 -9.55
N ASN A 3 25.14 -10.36 -9.63
CA ASN A 3 24.38 -10.43 -10.86
C ASN A 3 24.35 -9.05 -11.55
N PRO A 4 25.15 -8.83 -12.60
CA PRO A 4 25.24 -7.53 -13.28
C PRO A 4 23.91 -7.07 -13.89
N LYS A 5 22.99 -7.99 -14.23
CA LYS A 5 21.66 -7.62 -14.74
C LYS A 5 20.80 -6.92 -13.69
N ILE A 6 20.88 -7.31 -12.41
CA ILE A 6 20.12 -6.67 -11.34
C ILE A 6 20.64 -5.25 -11.07
N LYS A 7 21.96 -5.03 -11.21
CA LYS A 7 22.59 -3.72 -11.07
C LYS A 7 22.08 -2.71 -12.11
N ASP A 8 21.80 -3.19 -13.33
CA ASP A 8 21.37 -2.35 -14.44
C ASP A 8 19.84 -2.32 -14.66
N GLN A 9 19.07 -3.18 -13.98
CA GLN A 9 17.61 -3.28 -14.14
C GLN A 9 16.79 -2.57 -13.07
N CYS A 10 17.37 -2.23 -11.92
CA CYS A 10 16.64 -1.51 -10.89
C CYS A 10 16.49 -0.03 -11.29
N THR A 11 15.33 0.34 -11.83
CA THR A 11 15.01 1.72 -12.23
C THR A 11 14.24 2.47 -11.15
N TYR A 12 13.46 1.76 -10.32
CA TYR A 12 12.64 2.34 -9.27
C TYR A 12 12.96 1.71 -7.92
N LEU A 13 13.13 2.57 -6.91
CA LEU A 13 13.22 2.15 -5.52
C LEU A 13 12.02 2.74 -4.78
N ILE A 14 11.16 1.87 -4.23
CA ILE A 14 10.03 2.29 -3.40
C ILE A 14 10.36 1.92 -1.96
N THR A 15 10.40 2.91 -1.08
CA THR A 15 10.63 2.67 0.36
C THR A 15 9.40 3.03 1.16
N SER A 16 9.18 2.32 2.25
CA SER A 16 8.06 2.54 3.18
C SER A 16 8.56 2.46 4.61
N ALA A 17 7.77 3.00 5.54
CA ALA A 17 8.10 3.09 6.97
C ALA A 17 9.43 3.82 7.27
N GLY A 18 9.57 4.27 8.52
CA GLY A 18 10.79 4.93 8.98
C GLY A 18 10.93 6.40 8.58
N SER A 19 12.10 6.95 8.89
CA SER A 19 12.42 8.36 8.64
C SER A 19 13.21 8.49 7.34
N PRO A 20 13.08 9.62 6.61
CA PRO A 20 13.98 9.96 5.51
C PRO A 20 15.45 10.12 5.94
N LYS A 21 15.82 9.81 7.19
CA LYS A 21 17.22 9.74 7.61
C LYS A 21 18.01 8.73 6.78
N MET A 22 17.36 7.70 6.26
CA MET A 22 17.96 6.77 5.29
C MET A 22 18.49 7.49 4.04
N LEU A 23 17.84 8.58 3.60
CA LEU A 23 18.28 9.42 2.47
C LEU A 23 19.62 10.11 2.75
N TYR A 24 19.99 10.27 4.01
CA TYR A 24 21.27 10.86 4.40
C TYR A 24 22.39 9.84 4.63
N ASN A 25 22.09 8.54 4.53
CA ASN A 25 23.12 7.51 4.63
C ASN A 25 24.09 7.64 3.45
N LYS A 26 25.41 7.65 3.74
CA LYS A 26 26.47 7.74 2.72
C LYS A 26 26.32 6.70 1.60
N HIS A 27 25.84 5.50 1.92
CA HIS A 27 25.63 4.43 0.95
C HIS A 27 24.45 4.72 0.02
N PHE A 28 23.39 5.33 0.55
CA PHE A 28 22.22 5.70 -0.25
C PHE A 28 22.53 6.85 -1.20
N LYS A 29 23.28 7.86 -0.73
CA LYS A 29 23.76 8.95 -1.59
C LYS A 29 24.66 8.43 -2.71
N ALA A 30 25.64 7.59 -2.38
CA ALA A 30 26.50 6.97 -3.38
C ALA A 30 25.71 6.15 -4.41
N LEU A 31 24.68 5.41 -3.98
CA LEU A 31 23.79 4.69 -4.88
C LEU A 31 23.05 5.63 -5.82
N LYS A 32 22.47 6.72 -5.31
CA LYS A 32 21.74 7.73 -6.10
C LYS A 32 22.64 8.48 -7.08
N GLU A 33 23.89 8.77 -6.70
CA GLU A 33 24.86 9.45 -7.56
C GLU A 33 25.40 8.51 -8.66
N ALA A 34 25.54 7.22 -8.36
CA ALA A 34 26.05 6.22 -9.29
C ALA A 34 24.98 5.55 -10.16
N SER A 35 23.71 5.96 -10.07
CA SER A 35 22.60 5.31 -10.79
C SER A 35 21.51 6.27 -11.23
N ASN A 36 20.65 5.82 -12.14
CA ASN A 36 19.44 6.54 -12.55
C ASN A 36 18.19 6.14 -11.75
N ILE A 37 18.38 5.52 -10.57
CA ILE A 37 17.27 5.03 -9.75
C ILE A 37 16.36 6.19 -9.35
N LYS A 38 15.07 6.05 -9.63
CA LYS A 38 14.00 6.94 -9.16
C LYS A 38 13.49 6.45 -7.83
N HIS A 39 13.66 7.27 -6.80
CA HIS A 39 13.28 6.96 -5.44
C HIS A 39 11.90 7.53 -5.13
N PHE A 40 10.96 6.62 -4.89
CA PHE A 40 9.63 6.92 -4.39
C PHE A 40 9.52 6.51 -2.92
N HIS A 41 8.78 7.28 -2.12
CA HIS A 41 8.51 6.91 -0.73
C HIS A 41 7.01 6.83 -0.44
N VAL A 42 6.60 5.80 0.29
CA VAL A 42 5.23 5.63 0.75
C VAL A 42 4.92 6.64 1.85
N VAL A 43 3.90 7.47 1.64
CA VAL A 43 3.51 8.55 2.55
C VAL A 43 2.04 8.39 2.93
N PRO A 44 1.72 8.10 4.21
CA PRO A 44 0.34 7.97 4.65
C PRO A 44 -0.18 9.26 5.31
N SER A 45 0.57 10.37 5.22
CA SER A 45 0.13 11.69 5.65
C SER A 45 0.91 12.82 4.98
N LEU A 46 0.29 14.01 4.93
CA LEU A 46 0.91 15.23 4.41
C LEU A 46 2.19 15.59 5.17
N LYS A 47 2.22 15.37 6.49
CA LYS A 47 3.41 15.64 7.31
C LYS A 47 4.62 14.82 6.84
N LEU A 48 4.44 13.54 6.53
CA LEU A 48 5.53 12.72 6.00
C LEU A 48 5.87 13.12 4.56
N ALA A 49 4.88 13.42 3.72
CA ALA A 49 5.09 13.92 2.36
C ALA A 49 6.00 15.15 2.33
N LYS A 50 5.69 16.19 3.12
CA LYS A 50 6.53 17.39 3.26
C LYS A 50 7.97 17.03 3.61
N LYS A 51 8.14 16.09 4.56
CA LYS A 51 9.46 15.68 5.03
C LYS A 51 10.24 15.01 3.91
N VAL A 52 9.69 14.00 3.24
CA VAL A 52 10.43 13.23 2.23
C VAL A 52 10.68 14.03 0.96
N ILE A 53 9.73 14.87 0.53
CA ILE A 53 9.90 15.76 -0.63
C ILE A 53 11.04 16.76 -0.37
N LYS A 54 11.07 17.39 0.81
CA LYS A 54 12.18 18.28 1.21
C LYS A 54 13.54 17.55 1.25
N ASN A 55 13.53 16.22 1.36
CA ASN A 55 14.74 15.39 1.37
C ASN A 55 15.10 14.85 -0.02
N GLY A 56 14.40 15.25 -1.09
CA GLY A 56 14.80 14.99 -2.47
C GLY A 56 14.37 13.63 -3.02
N VAL A 57 13.24 13.07 -2.57
CA VAL A 57 12.62 11.93 -3.28
C VAL A 57 12.16 12.37 -4.68
N ASP A 58 12.21 11.46 -5.65
CA ASP A 58 11.78 11.72 -7.03
C ASP A 58 10.24 11.67 -7.17
N GLY A 59 9.56 11.01 -6.22
CA GLY A 59 8.12 10.92 -6.17
C GLY A 59 7.63 10.28 -4.88
N ILE A 60 6.32 10.08 -4.79
CA ILE A 60 5.67 9.55 -3.59
C ILE A 60 4.60 8.52 -3.95
N VAL A 61 4.35 7.61 -3.01
CA VAL A 61 3.19 6.72 -3.03
C VAL A 61 2.27 7.16 -1.90
N ALA A 62 1.23 7.93 -2.21
CA ALA A 62 0.28 8.41 -1.23
C ALA A 62 -0.71 7.30 -0.88
N THR A 63 -0.64 6.76 0.34
CA THR A 63 -1.50 5.66 0.78
C THR A 63 -2.53 6.15 1.80
N GLY A 64 -3.82 6.07 1.47
CA GLY A 64 -4.86 6.34 2.44
C GLY A 64 -5.18 5.15 3.34
N HIS A 65 -6.00 5.44 4.33
CA HIS A 65 -6.36 4.56 5.44
C HIS A 65 -7.12 3.29 5.04
N GLU A 66 -7.66 3.25 3.83
CA GLU A 66 -8.38 2.11 3.25
C GLU A 66 -7.42 0.97 2.85
N GLY A 67 -6.12 1.26 2.74
CA GLY A 67 -5.08 0.29 2.37
C GLY A 67 -4.93 -0.84 3.38
N GLY A 68 -4.49 -2.01 2.90
CA GLY A 68 -4.13 -3.16 3.74
C GLY A 68 -2.74 -2.99 4.37
N GLY A 69 -2.46 -3.74 5.43
CA GLY A 69 -1.15 -3.66 6.09
C GLY A 69 -1.01 -2.42 6.97
N HIS A 70 0.22 -2.04 7.32
CA HIS A 70 0.50 -0.94 8.23
C HIS A 70 -0.04 0.40 7.73
N GLN A 71 -0.77 1.10 8.60
CA GLN A 71 -1.44 2.36 8.31
C GLN A 71 -0.91 3.51 9.19
N SER A 72 -1.25 4.74 8.80
CA SER A 72 -1.05 5.90 9.67
C SER A 72 -2.09 5.93 10.79
N TYR A 73 -1.69 6.52 11.92
CA TYR A 73 -2.61 6.87 13.02
C TYR A 73 -3.53 8.05 12.67
N GLU A 74 -3.24 8.81 11.60
CA GLU A 74 -4.03 9.98 11.21
C GLU A 74 -5.37 9.61 10.53
N ASN A 75 -5.57 8.33 10.18
CA ASN A 75 -6.81 7.78 9.60
C ASN A 75 -7.38 8.56 8.39
N THR A 76 -6.52 9.23 7.62
CA THR A 76 -6.92 10.01 6.44
C THR A 76 -7.27 9.10 5.26
N SER A 77 -8.43 9.33 4.64
CA SER A 77 -8.83 8.63 3.42
C SER A 77 -7.96 9.00 2.23
N THR A 78 -7.88 8.10 1.25
CA THR A 78 -7.07 8.29 0.04
C THR A 78 -7.51 9.54 -0.73
N LEU A 79 -8.83 9.74 -0.89
CA LEU A 79 -9.41 10.91 -1.58
C LEU A 79 -8.96 12.24 -0.95
N VAL A 80 -8.95 12.33 0.38
CA VAL A 80 -8.56 13.56 1.08
C VAL A 80 -7.05 13.76 1.03
N LEU A 81 -6.28 12.69 1.21
CA LEU A 81 -4.82 12.74 1.21
C LEU A 81 -4.26 13.21 -0.14
N LEU A 82 -4.78 12.68 -1.25
CA LEU A 82 -4.32 13.05 -2.60
C LEU A 82 -4.57 14.52 -2.90
N GLN A 83 -5.75 15.05 -2.54
CA GLN A 83 -6.08 16.46 -2.74
C GLN A 83 -5.15 17.38 -1.93
N GLN A 84 -4.93 17.06 -0.64
CA GLN A 84 -4.04 17.83 0.22
C GLN A 84 -2.60 17.88 -0.33
N ILE A 85 -2.07 16.73 -0.73
CA ILE A 85 -0.72 16.64 -1.27
C ILE A 85 -0.62 17.38 -2.61
N ARG A 86 -1.60 17.22 -3.51
CA ARG A 86 -1.60 17.87 -4.82
C ARG A 86 -1.66 19.40 -4.70
N GLN A 87 -2.43 19.93 -3.75
CA GLN A 87 -2.51 21.36 -3.48
C GLN A 87 -1.16 21.94 -3.03
N GLU A 88 -0.44 21.23 -2.15
CA GLU A 88 0.84 21.70 -1.62
C GLU A 88 2.02 21.45 -2.57
N PHE A 89 1.97 20.35 -3.33
CA PHE A 89 3.02 19.90 -4.23
C PHE A 89 2.47 19.60 -5.63
N PRO A 90 2.10 20.62 -6.43
CA PRO A 90 1.41 20.42 -7.70
C PRO A 90 2.23 19.65 -8.76
N ASN A 91 3.56 19.63 -8.61
CA ASN A 91 4.48 19.05 -9.59
C ASN A 91 5.12 17.73 -9.14
N ILE A 92 4.85 17.24 -7.91
CA ILE A 92 5.46 15.99 -7.46
C ILE A 92 4.82 14.79 -8.17
N PRO A 93 5.61 13.88 -8.77
CA PRO A 93 5.09 12.61 -9.25
C PRO A 93 4.48 11.81 -8.10
N MET A 94 3.22 11.42 -8.26
CA MET A 94 2.43 10.77 -7.21
C MET A 94 1.77 9.50 -7.74
N ILE A 95 1.91 8.43 -6.97
CA ILE A 95 1.18 7.17 -7.15
C ILE A 95 0.12 7.11 -6.05
N ALA A 96 -1.13 6.90 -6.44
CA ALA A 96 -2.23 6.79 -5.51
C ALA A 96 -2.36 5.34 -4.99
N CYS A 97 -2.50 5.15 -3.69
CA CYS A 97 -2.53 3.84 -3.04
C CYS A 97 -3.59 3.82 -1.92
N GLY A 98 -4.14 2.63 -1.66
CA GLY A 98 -5.26 2.46 -0.73
C GLY A 98 -6.61 2.57 -1.44
N GLY A 99 -7.44 1.53 -1.31
CA GLY A 99 -8.78 1.51 -1.93
C GLY A 99 -8.82 1.23 -3.45
N TYR A 100 -7.69 1.27 -4.16
CA TYR A 100 -7.66 1.01 -5.61
C TYR A 100 -7.67 -0.48 -5.97
N ALA A 101 -8.64 -0.86 -6.81
CA ALA A 101 -8.75 -2.20 -7.40
C ALA A 101 -9.43 -2.23 -8.79
N THR A 102 -9.94 -1.09 -9.28
CA THR A 102 -10.80 -1.02 -10.48
C THR A 102 -10.37 0.11 -11.44
N GLY A 103 -10.96 0.12 -12.64
CA GLY A 103 -10.73 1.16 -13.65
C GLY A 103 -11.28 2.54 -13.25
N GLU A 104 -12.42 2.59 -12.57
CA GLU A 104 -12.99 3.81 -11.97
C GLU A 104 -12.01 4.39 -10.95
N GLY A 105 -11.40 3.51 -10.14
CA GLY A 105 -10.32 3.87 -9.24
C GLY A 105 -9.16 4.53 -9.98
N LEU A 106 -8.62 3.88 -11.03
CA LEU A 106 -7.55 4.47 -11.84
C LEU A 106 -7.96 5.82 -12.45
N ALA A 107 -9.13 5.92 -13.06
CA ALA A 107 -9.63 7.17 -13.63
C ALA A 107 -9.70 8.30 -12.60
N SER A 108 -10.22 8.01 -11.39
CA SER A 108 -10.28 9.00 -10.30
C SER A 108 -8.89 9.48 -9.87
N ALA A 109 -7.91 8.57 -9.77
CA ALA A 109 -6.53 8.92 -9.43
C ALA A 109 -5.89 9.81 -10.50
N LEU A 110 -6.06 9.47 -11.77
CA LEU A 110 -5.57 10.28 -12.89
C LEU A 110 -6.20 11.68 -12.89
N ALA A 111 -7.52 11.78 -12.67
CA ALA A 111 -8.22 13.05 -12.57
C ALA A 111 -7.75 13.93 -11.40
N MET A 112 -7.32 13.32 -10.28
CA MET A 112 -6.70 14.01 -9.15
C MET A 112 -5.22 14.39 -9.39
N GLY A 113 -4.66 14.06 -10.57
CA GLY A 113 -3.28 14.36 -10.93
C GLY A 113 -2.26 13.36 -10.39
N ALA A 114 -2.68 12.18 -9.91
CA ALA A 114 -1.77 11.07 -9.74
C ALA A 114 -1.38 10.51 -11.13
N GLY A 115 -0.15 10.02 -11.27
CA GLY A 115 0.33 9.42 -12.53
C GLY A 115 0.08 7.91 -12.63
N ALA A 116 -0.25 7.26 -11.52
CA ALA A 116 -0.53 5.83 -11.45
C ALA A 116 -1.29 5.47 -10.17
N ILE A 117 -1.77 4.23 -10.10
CA ILE A 117 -2.26 3.60 -8.87
C ILE A 117 -1.36 2.44 -8.45
N ALA A 118 -1.30 2.16 -7.15
CA ALA A 118 -0.71 0.95 -6.57
C ALA A 118 -1.81 0.09 -5.95
N MET A 119 -1.80 -1.21 -6.26
CA MET A 119 -2.85 -2.15 -5.86
C MET A 119 -2.24 -3.35 -5.12
N GLY A 120 -2.40 -3.39 -3.80
CA GLY A 120 -2.02 -4.57 -3.00
C GLY A 120 -3.09 -5.66 -3.10
N THR A 121 -4.23 -5.41 -2.46
CA THR A 121 -5.35 -6.37 -2.35
C THR A 121 -5.77 -6.99 -3.69
N ARG A 122 -5.93 -6.18 -4.75
CA ARG A 122 -6.35 -6.68 -6.08
C ARG A 122 -5.36 -7.68 -6.69
N LEU A 123 -4.05 -7.47 -6.48
CA LEU A 123 -3.00 -8.32 -7.03
C LEU A 123 -2.78 -9.58 -6.18
N ILE A 124 -3.24 -9.62 -4.93
CA ILE A 124 -3.31 -10.87 -4.15
C ILE A 124 -4.24 -11.87 -4.84
N ALA A 125 -5.40 -11.40 -5.33
CA ALA A 125 -6.34 -12.20 -6.13
C ALA A 125 -5.89 -12.33 -7.60
N SER A 126 -4.62 -12.66 -7.82
CA SER A 126 -4.09 -13.02 -9.13
C SER A 126 -3.59 -14.46 -9.17
N LYS A 127 -3.56 -15.05 -10.37
CA LYS A 127 -3.03 -16.40 -10.60
C LYS A 127 -1.54 -16.49 -10.27
N GLU A 128 -0.81 -15.42 -10.54
CA GLU A 128 0.64 -15.32 -10.38
C GLU A 128 1.08 -15.03 -8.93
N CYS A 129 0.16 -14.59 -8.07
CA CYS A 129 0.49 -14.39 -6.65
C CYS A 129 0.80 -15.74 -5.97
N GLU A 130 1.88 -15.79 -5.20
CA GLU A 130 2.36 -17.01 -4.54
C GLU A 130 1.68 -17.29 -3.19
N PHE A 131 0.75 -16.43 -2.74
CA PHE A 131 0.00 -16.72 -1.53
C PHE A 131 -0.87 -17.96 -1.68
N HIS A 132 -1.02 -18.67 -0.57
CA HIS A 132 -1.88 -19.85 -0.48
C HIS A 132 -3.31 -19.54 -0.97
N GLU A 133 -3.94 -20.49 -1.66
CA GLU A 133 -5.26 -20.31 -2.28
C GLU A 133 -6.34 -19.87 -1.28
N ASN A 134 -6.31 -20.38 -0.05
CA ASN A 134 -7.17 -19.89 1.04
C ASN A 134 -7.08 -18.37 1.22
N TYR A 135 -5.87 -17.78 1.22
CA TYR A 135 -5.69 -16.33 1.36
C TYR A 135 -6.32 -15.60 0.16
N LYS A 136 -6.08 -16.07 -1.07
CA LYS A 136 -6.66 -15.48 -2.27
C LYS A 136 -8.18 -15.54 -2.25
N ASN A 137 -8.75 -16.65 -1.79
CA ASN A 137 -10.18 -16.84 -1.65
C ASN A 137 -10.79 -15.89 -0.61
N GLU A 138 -10.07 -15.57 0.49
CA GLU A 138 -10.55 -14.52 1.41
C GLU A 138 -10.72 -13.18 0.70
N VAL A 139 -9.83 -12.81 -0.22
CA VAL A 139 -10.00 -11.55 -0.98
C VAL A 139 -11.30 -11.55 -1.76
N LYS A 140 -11.56 -12.64 -2.50
CA LYS A 140 -12.76 -12.80 -3.32
C LYS A 140 -14.05 -12.85 -2.50
N ASN A 141 -14.01 -13.52 -1.35
CA ASN A 141 -15.20 -13.76 -0.52
C ASN A 141 -15.48 -12.60 0.46
N SER A 142 -14.57 -11.63 0.57
CA SER A 142 -14.71 -10.50 1.49
C SER A 142 -15.61 -9.40 0.93
N THR A 143 -16.31 -8.75 1.83
CA THR A 143 -16.97 -7.46 1.60
C THR A 143 -16.10 -6.30 2.06
N ILE A 144 -16.50 -5.07 1.72
CA ILE A 144 -15.81 -3.83 2.15
C ILE A 144 -15.71 -3.74 3.69
N SER A 145 -16.68 -4.30 4.40
CA SER A 145 -16.75 -4.29 5.87
C SER A 145 -15.92 -5.36 6.56
N ASP A 146 -15.30 -6.30 5.83
CA ASP A 146 -14.61 -7.44 6.44
C ASP A 146 -13.15 -7.17 6.79
N THR A 147 -12.78 -5.89 6.87
CA THR A 147 -11.48 -5.47 7.39
C THR A 147 -11.64 -4.58 8.62
N LYS A 148 -10.65 -4.62 9.52
CA LYS A 148 -10.57 -3.74 10.69
C LYS A 148 -9.12 -3.33 10.93
N LEU A 149 -8.94 -2.27 11.71
CA LEU A 149 -7.63 -1.94 12.25
C LEU A 149 -7.37 -2.73 13.51
N VAL A 150 -6.14 -3.20 13.64
CA VAL A 150 -5.60 -3.78 14.86
C VAL A 150 -4.19 -3.23 15.07
N THR A 151 -3.65 -3.39 16.26
CA THR A 151 -2.23 -3.10 16.48
C THR A 151 -1.39 -4.33 16.18
N CYS A 152 -0.60 -4.25 15.11
CA CYS A 152 0.36 -5.27 14.72
C CYS A 152 1.77 -4.91 15.22
N VAL A 153 2.78 -5.61 14.70
CA VAL A 153 4.19 -5.53 15.15
C VAL A 153 4.73 -4.10 15.18
N PHE A 154 4.48 -3.29 14.14
CA PHE A 154 5.05 -1.95 13.97
C PHE A 154 4.03 -0.81 14.13
N GLY A 155 2.86 -1.08 14.71
CA GLY A 155 1.76 -0.12 14.88
C GLY A 155 0.46 -0.57 14.19
N PRO A 156 -0.46 0.36 13.90
CA PRO A 156 -1.76 0.04 13.36
C PRO A 156 -1.61 -0.59 11.99
N ALA A 157 -2.33 -1.67 11.77
CA ALA A 157 -2.43 -2.31 10.47
C ALA A 157 -3.88 -2.69 10.19
N ARG A 158 -4.28 -2.56 8.93
CA ARG A 158 -5.58 -3.05 8.46
C ARG A 158 -5.45 -4.52 8.08
N VAL A 159 -6.32 -5.32 8.69
CA VAL A 159 -6.36 -6.77 8.55
C VAL A 159 -7.78 -7.24 8.26
N PHE A 160 -7.91 -8.43 7.68
CA PHE A 160 -9.18 -9.13 7.56
C PHE A 160 -9.74 -9.54 8.93
N LYS A 161 -11.06 -9.55 9.06
CA LYS A 161 -11.78 -9.94 10.28
C LYS A 161 -11.84 -11.46 10.41
N ASN A 162 -10.81 -12.02 11.04
CA ASN A 162 -10.74 -13.42 11.41
C ASN A 162 -10.60 -13.60 12.94
N SER A 163 -10.44 -14.84 13.40
CA SER A 163 -10.26 -15.15 14.83
C SER A 163 -9.06 -14.42 15.45
N TYR A 164 -7.97 -14.21 14.71
CA TYR A 164 -6.87 -13.37 15.20
C TYR A 164 -7.33 -11.92 15.42
N ALA A 165 -7.99 -11.32 14.42
CA ALA A 165 -8.36 -9.91 14.45
C ALA A 165 -9.46 -9.59 15.48
N GLU A 166 -10.30 -10.56 15.84
CA GLU A 166 -11.27 -10.41 16.93
C GLU A 166 -10.60 -10.38 18.31
N ASN A 167 -9.53 -11.13 18.49
CA ASN A 167 -8.77 -11.16 19.75
C ASN A 167 -7.67 -10.09 19.82
N ALA A 168 -7.37 -9.41 18.71
CA ALA A 168 -6.37 -8.36 18.65
C ALA A 168 -6.94 -7.03 19.13
N THR A 169 -6.26 -6.40 20.09
CA THR A 169 -6.59 -5.07 20.57
C THR A 169 -6.02 -4.00 19.64
N ALA A 170 -6.77 -2.90 19.46
CA ALA A 170 -6.25 -1.70 18.85
C ALA A 170 -5.59 -0.85 19.94
N VAL A 171 -4.26 -0.85 20.00
CA VAL A 171 -3.48 0.16 20.72
C VAL A 171 -3.56 1.46 19.90
N LEU A 172 -4.23 2.46 20.46
CA LEU A 172 -4.69 3.65 19.72
C LEU A 172 -3.59 4.71 19.59
N THR A 173 -2.50 4.62 20.36
CA THR A 173 -1.47 5.66 20.36
C THR A 173 -0.05 5.13 20.12
N LYS A 174 0.80 5.99 19.56
CA LYS A 174 2.24 5.71 19.34
C LYS A 174 3.02 5.53 20.64
N GLU A 175 2.56 6.13 21.73
CA GLU A 175 3.23 6.10 23.03
C GLU A 175 3.06 4.75 23.70
N GLU A 176 1.83 4.23 23.73
CA GLU A 176 1.52 2.88 24.24
C GLU A 176 2.26 1.81 23.43
N LYS A 177 2.31 1.96 22.09
CA LYS A 177 3.00 0.97 21.25
C LYS A 177 4.51 0.92 21.48
N ARG A 178 5.16 2.07 21.67
CA ARG A 178 6.60 2.12 21.96
C ARG A 178 6.98 1.41 23.25
N ALA A 179 6.08 1.36 24.23
CA ALA A 179 6.30 0.61 25.46
C ALA A 179 6.30 -0.91 25.20
N GLU A 180 5.41 -1.41 24.34
CA GLU A 180 5.30 -2.84 23.98
C GLU A 180 6.38 -3.33 23.00
N GLU A 181 6.85 -2.47 22.09
CA GLU A 181 7.85 -2.80 21.05
C GLU A 181 9.22 -3.25 21.62
N THR A 182 9.44 -3.10 22.93
CA THR A 182 10.67 -3.57 23.60
C THR A 182 10.65 -5.06 23.92
N SER A 183 9.50 -5.75 23.83
CA SER A 183 9.45 -7.18 24.05
C SER A 183 9.64 -7.97 22.75
N MET A 184 10.79 -8.63 22.63
CA MET A 184 11.10 -9.55 21.53
C MET A 184 10.03 -10.65 21.32
N SER A 185 9.25 -10.99 22.34
CA SER A 185 8.16 -11.97 22.23
C SER A 185 7.04 -11.50 21.30
N VAL A 186 6.64 -10.23 21.37
CA VAL A 186 5.53 -9.67 20.58
C VAL A 186 5.87 -9.65 19.09
N ILE A 187 7.13 -9.31 18.76
CA ILE A 187 7.64 -9.34 17.39
C ILE A 187 7.63 -10.77 16.87
N ARG A 188 8.15 -11.73 17.64
CA ARG A 188 8.19 -13.14 17.27
C ARG A 188 6.79 -13.70 17.01
N ASP A 189 5.84 -13.42 17.89
CA ASP A 189 4.46 -13.88 17.75
C ASP A 189 3.78 -13.30 16.50
N GLY A 190 4.03 -12.03 16.20
CA GLY A 190 3.54 -11.40 14.97
C GLY A 190 4.10 -12.04 13.70
N VAL A 191 5.40 -12.34 13.68
CA VAL A 191 6.05 -13.03 12.55
C VAL A 191 5.45 -14.42 12.35
N ILE A 192 5.27 -15.20 13.43
CA ILE A 192 4.65 -16.54 13.36
C ILE A 192 3.24 -16.45 12.77
N LYS A 193 2.44 -15.44 13.14
CA LYS A 193 1.09 -15.26 12.61
C LYS A 193 1.06 -14.82 11.15
N LEU A 194 2.05 -14.04 10.69
CA LEU A 194 2.22 -13.73 9.27
C LEU A 194 2.60 -14.98 8.47
N GLU A 195 3.47 -15.82 9.02
CA GLU A 195 3.88 -17.09 8.41
C GLU A 195 2.70 -18.09 8.32
N LYS A 196 1.86 -18.15 9.36
CA LYS A 196 0.60 -18.92 9.33
C LYS A 196 -0.31 -18.50 8.18
N ALA A 197 -0.51 -17.19 8.00
CA ALA A 197 -1.28 -16.65 6.89
C ALA A 197 -0.67 -17.03 5.53
N TYR A 198 0.65 -16.92 5.39
CA TYR A 198 1.37 -17.32 4.18
C TYR A 198 1.18 -18.81 3.84
N ASN A 199 1.14 -19.66 4.87
CA ASN A 199 0.90 -21.10 4.77
C ASN A 199 -0.59 -21.50 4.72
N GLY A 200 -1.51 -20.55 4.62
CA GLY A 200 -2.94 -20.81 4.38
C GLY A 200 -3.85 -20.91 5.61
N ASP A 201 -3.33 -20.66 6.82
CA ASP A 201 -4.16 -20.51 8.03
C ASP A 201 -4.76 -19.10 8.08
N VAL A 202 -5.90 -18.94 7.41
CA VAL A 202 -6.65 -17.68 7.30
C VAL A 202 -7.45 -17.34 8.56
N ASN A 203 -7.60 -18.28 9.50
CA ASN A 203 -8.37 -18.08 10.72
C ASN A 203 -7.51 -17.45 11.83
N ASN A 204 -6.29 -17.97 12.03
CA ASN A 204 -5.40 -17.54 13.10
C ASN A 204 -4.19 -16.72 12.61
N GLY A 205 -4.01 -16.62 11.29
CA GLY A 205 -2.97 -15.80 10.68
C GLY A 205 -3.29 -14.30 10.66
N ILE A 206 -2.26 -13.48 10.48
CA ILE A 206 -2.43 -12.04 10.19
C ILE A 206 -2.65 -11.89 8.68
N ILE A 207 -3.88 -11.62 8.28
CA ILE A 207 -4.28 -11.44 6.89
C ILE A 207 -4.34 -9.95 6.59
N LEU A 208 -3.31 -9.41 5.93
CA LEU A 208 -3.21 -8.00 5.56
C LEU A 208 -4.05 -7.72 4.32
N LEU A 209 -5.23 -7.11 4.50
CA LEU A 209 -6.15 -6.78 3.41
C LEU A 209 -6.71 -5.37 3.56
N GLY A 210 -6.77 -4.65 2.43
CA GLY A 210 -7.42 -3.34 2.33
C GLY A 210 -8.90 -3.48 2.05
N GLN A 211 -9.66 -2.41 2.29
CA GLN A 211 -11.11 -2.38 2.05
C GLN A 211 -11.50 -2.63 0.58
N SER A 212 -10.55 -2.47 -0.34
CA SER A 212 -10.73 -2.82 -1.75
C SER A 212 -10.94 -4.31 -1.99
N CYS A 213 -10.82 -5.19 -0.99
CA CYS A 213 -11.21 -6.60 -1.10
C CYS A 213 -12.67 -6.74 -1.55
N GLY A 214 -13.58 -5.89 -1.06
CA GLY A 214 -14.99 -5.90 -1.47
C GLY A 214 -15.26 -5.40 -2.88
N LEU A 215 -14.22 -5.07 -3.67
CA LEU A 215 -14.30 -4.73 -5.09
C LEU A 215 -13.70 -5.83 -5.99
N VAL A 216 -13.24 -6.94 -5.40
CA VAL A 216 -12.60 -8.04 -6.11
C VAL A 216 -13.57 -9.20 -6.24
N GLU A 217 -14.01 -9.46 -7.46
CA GLU A 217 -15.01 -10.50 -7.71
C GLU A 217 -14.38 -11.86 -8.04
N GLU A 218 -13.21 -11.89 -8.67
CA GLU A 218 -12.63 -13.10 -9.23
C GLU A 218 -11.10 -13.14 -9.14
N ILE A 219 -10.52 -14.34 -9.19
CA ILE A 219 -9.08 -14.56 -9.30
C ILE A 219 -8.72 -14.62 -10.80
N GLU A 220 -7.92 -13.65 -11.25
CA GLU A 220 -7.63 -13.41 -12.67
C GLU A 220 -6.13 -13.43 -12.94
N SER A 221 -5.70 -13.47 -14.21
CA SER A 221 -4.27 -13.24 -14.49
C SER A 221 -3.92 -11.77 -14.25
N VAL A 222 -2.67 -11.47 -13.90
CA VAL A 222 -2.21 -10.07 -13.78
C VAL A 222 -2.44 -9.32 -15.09
N SER A 223 -2.22 -9.97 -16.24
CA SER A 223 -2.47 -9.39 -17.56
C SER A 223 -3.92 -8.96 -17.75
N ASP A 224 -4.88 -9.82 -17.38
CA ASP A 224 -6.31 -9.52 -17.50
C ASP A 224 -6.73 -8.39 -16.56
N ILE A 225 -6.24 -8.41 -15.31
CA ILE A 225 -6.50 -7.36 -14.31
C ILE A 225 -6.06 -5.99 -14.86
N ILE A 226 -4.82 -5.89 -15.34
CA ILE A 226 -4.28 -4.63 -15.85
C ILE A 226 -5.05 -4.17 -17.10
N THR A 227 -5.29 -5.08 -18.04
CA THR A 227 -5.99 -4.76 -19.30
C THR A 227 -7.41 -4.25 -19.02
N SER A 228 -8.14 -4.93 -18.13
CA SER A 228 -9.51 -4.56 -17.74
C SER A 228 -9.54 -3.18 -17.07
N ILE A 229 -8.66 -2.94 -16.10
CA ILE A 229 -8.58 -1.66 -15.38
C ILE A 229 -8.27 -0.50 -16.33
N VAL A 230 -7.29 -0.65 -17.22
CA VAL A 230 -6.93 0.39 -18.19
C VAL A 230 -8.10 0.70 -19.11
N ARG A 231 -8.75 -0.33 -19.68
CA ARG A 231 -9.89 -0.18 -20.58
C ARG A 231 -11.08 0.51 -19.90
N SER A 232 -11.39 0.12 -18.67
CA SER A 232 -12.47 0.73 -17.90
C SER A 232 -12.14 2.18 -17.51
N ALA A 233 -10.88 2.47 -17.15
CA ALA A 233 -10.45 3.84 -16.85
C ALA A 233 -10.56 4.78 -18.05
N GLU A 234 -10.14 4.32 -19.24
CA GLU A 234 -10.29 5.06 -20.50
C GLU A 234 -11.76 5.41 -20.75
N LYS A 235 -12.66 4.41 -20.66
CA LYS A 235 -14.10 4.62 -20.81
C LYS A 235 -14.65 5.65 -19.81
N CYS A 236 -14.25 5.56 -18.54
CA CYS A 236 -14.67 6.52 -17.51
C CYS A 236 -14.21 7.94 -17.83
N LEU A 237 -12.95 8.12 -18.23
CA LEU A 237 -12.40 9.44 -18.56
C LEU A 237 -13.06 10.03 -19.81
N THR A 238 -13.27 9.25 -20.86
CA THR A 238 -13.98 9.70 -22.06
C THR A 238 -15.42 10.10 -21.72
N SER A 239 -16.14 9.28 -20.95
CA SER A 239 -17.50 9.58 -20.53
C SER A 239 -17.57 10.85 -19.69
N ALA A 240 -16.66 11.02 -18.73
CA ALA A 240 -16.60 12.19 -17.87
C ALA A 240 -16.32 13.47 -18.68
N TYR A 241 -15.39 13.40 -19.64
CA TYR A 241 -15.12 14.51 -20.56
C TYR A 241 -16.38 14.93 -21.32
N CYS A 242 -17.11 13.98 -21.92
CA CYS A 242 -18.35 14.27 -22.64
C CYS A 242 -19.48 14.84 -21.77
N MET A 243 -19.46 14.62 -20.45
CA MET A 243 -20.46 15.18 -19.53
C MET A 243 -20.19 16.63 -19.14
N ILE A 244 -18.93 17.08 -19.24
CA ILE A 244 -18.51 18.43 -18.83
C ILE A 244 -18.14 19.35 -20.01
N SER A 245 -17.96 18.78 -21.21
CA SER A 245 -17.76 19.49 -22.48
C SER A 245 -19.09 19.91 -23.10
#